data_AF-A0A9W6TZW3-F1
#
_entry.id   AF-A0A9W6TZW3-F1
#
_cell.length_a   1.000
_cell.length_b   1.000
_cell.length_c   1.000
_cell.angle_alpha   90.00
_cell.angle_beta   90.00
_cell.angle_gamma   90.00
#
_symmetry.space_group_name_H-M   'P 1'
#
loop_
_entity.id
_entity.type
_entity.pdbx_description
1 polymer ?
#
loop_
_entity_poly.entity_id
_entity_poly.type
_entity_poly.pdbx_seq_one_letter_code
_entity_poly.pdbx_strand_id
1 'polypeptide(L)'
;MARLGYRCGKLGSELTTFVEFMAAPATKILDRWFESEVLKATLATDAIIGAKVSPSTPGSAYILFHHVMGEVNGIKGAWGHVKGGMGGVSQAIKKAAIEAGAEIHVSTLVESINVHGGKARGVRLKTGEVIESDYVLSNASPVTTMLDLVDKKDLPEEVVTHFSRNWNSESASTKDAFVDAQGGACSKRPIIEMNIPTSLDPTIAPPGTTDEFLFITTSNDVS
;
A
#
# COMPACT_ATOMS: atom_id res chain seq x y z
N MET A 1 -0.15 25.93 -6.37
CA MET A 1 0.20 26.37 -5.00
C MET A 1 -0.81 27.33 -4.37
N ALA A 2 -1.22 28.44 -4.99
CA ALA A 2 -2.14 29.42 -4.38
C ALA A 2 -3.49 28.85 -3.90
N ARG A 3 -4.10 27.91 -4.64
CA ARG A 3 -5.37 27.26 -4.26
C ARG A 3 -5.24 26.32 -3.06
N LEU A 4 -4.07 25.69 -2.90
CA LEU A 4 -3.75 24.86 -1.74
C LEU A 4 -3.50 25.76 -0.52
N GLY A 5 -2.73 26.83 -0.68
CA GLY A 5 -2.50 27.83 0.36
C GLY A 5 -3.79 28.47 0.88
N TYR A 6 -4.73 28.82 -0.01
CA TYR A 6 -6.04 29.34 0.38
C TYR A 6 -6.88 28.32 1.18
N ARG A 7 -6.83 27.03 0.80
CA ARG A 7 -7.55 25.97 1.51
C ARG A 7 -6.91 25.66 2.88
N CYS A 8 -5.59 25.62 2.96
CA CYS A 8 -4.86 25.50 4.22
C CYS A 8 -5.12 26.69 5.14
N GLY A 9 -5.27 27.90 4.59
CA GLY A 9 -5.65 29.09 5.35
C GLY A 9 -7.01 28.99 6.06
N LYS A 10 -7.93 28.14 5.58
CA LYS A 10 -9.21 27.87 6.26
C LYS A 10 -9.08 27.03 7.53
N LEU A 11 -7.93 26.38 7.75
CA LEU A 11 -7.68 25.62 8.98
C LEU A 11 -7.39 26.54 10.18
N GLY A 12 -7.04 27.81 9.95
CA GLY A 12 -6.77 28.76 11.03
C GLY A 12 -5.68 28.25 11.98
N SER A 13 -6.00 28.19 13.27
CA SER A 13 -5.09 27.67 14.31
C SER A 13 -4.76 26.17 14.15
N GLU A 14 -5.61 25.39 13.48
CA GLU A 14 -5.40 23.95 13.26
C GLU A 14 -4.37 23.67 12.17
N LEU A 15 -3.90 24.69 11.45
CA LEU A 15 -2.91 24.50 10.39
C LEU A 15 -1.59 23.92 10.94
N THR A 16 -1.18 24.35 12.13
CA THR A 16 0.04 23.84 12.78
C THR A 16 -0.11 22.38 13.17
N THR A 17 -1.23 22.01 13.79
CA THR A 17 -1.58 20.62 14.12
C THR A 17 -1.62 19.75 12.87
N PHE A 18 -2.29 20.22 11.81
CA PHE A 18 -2.38 19.51 10.55
C PHE A 18 -1.00 19.26 9.93
N VAL A 19 -0.17 20.29 9.79
CA VAL A 19 1.20 20.16 9.26
C VAL A 19 2.03 19.21 10.12
N GLU A 20 1.84 19.23 11.43
CA GLU A 20 2.53 18.32 12.33
C GLU A 20 2.13 16.86 12.08
N PHE A 21 0.84 16.55 11.94
CA PHE A 21 0.41 15.20 11.56
C PHE A 21 0.95 14.78 10.19
N MET A 22 1.09 15.70 9.23
CA MET A 22 1.63 15.38 7.90
C MET A 22 3.12 15.04 7.89
N ALA A 23 3.91 15.57 8.83
CA ALA A 23 5.37 15.53 8.75
C ALA A 23 6.05 14.85 9.95
N ALA A 24 5.41 14.82 11.13
CA ALA A 24 6.00 14.27 12.34
C ALA A 24 5.97 12.74 12.37
N PRO A 25 6.86 12.12 13.16
CA PRO A 25 6.69 10.75 13.61
C PRO A 25 5.42 10.55 14.42
N ALA A 26 4.81 9.37 14.32
CA ALA A 26 3.67 9.00 15.15
C ALA A 26 4.02 8.95 16.64
N THR A 27 5.25 8.51 16.98
CA THR A 27 5.75 8.52 18.37
C THR A 27 5.64 9.90 19.02
N LYS A 28 5.99 10.98 18.30
CA LYS A 28 5.86 12.36 18.79
C LYS A 28 4.43 12.72 19.17
N ILE A 29 3.45 12.27 18.37
CA ILE A 29 2.04 12.51 18.66
C ILE A 29 1.60 11.66 19.84
N LEU A 30 1.94 10.37 19.87
CA LEU A 30 1.56 9.46 20.94
C LEU A 30 2.13 9.88 22.30
N ASP A 31 3.41 10.25 22.36
CA ASP A 31 4.08 10.70 23.59
C ASP A 31 3.52 12.01 24.14
N ARG A 32 2.92 12.85 23.29
CA ARG A 32 2.28 14.10 23.74
C ARG A 32 1.01 13.82 24.53
N TRP A 33 0.23 12.82 24.13
CA TRP A 33 -1.12 12.60 24.64
C TRP A 33 -1.25 11.41 25.58
N PHE A 34 -0.29 10.49 25.57
CA PHE A 34 -0.38 9.24 26.33
C PHE A 34 0.89 8.97 27.13
N GLU A 35 0.71 8.59 28.39
CA GLU A 35 1.82 8.20 29.30
C GLU A 35 2.07 6.68 29.27
N SER A 36 1.03 5.87 28.97
CA SER A 36 1.11 4.41 29.02
C SER A 36 1.82 3.84 27.79
N GLU A 37 2.96 3.19 28.00
CA GLU A 37 3.70 2.48 26.95
C GLU A 37 2.86 1.42 26.25
N VAL A 38 2.00 0.71 26.98
CA VAL A 38 1.11 -0.32 26.41
C VAL A 38 0.12 0.31 25.43
N LEU A 39 -0.50 1.44 25.81
CA LEU A 39 -1.45 2.14 24.95
C LEU A 39 -0.76 2.73 23.72
N LYS A 40 0.42 3.33 23.89
CA LYS A 40 1.23 3.85 22.78
C LYS A 40 1.60 2.74 21.81
N ALA A 41 2.00 1.57 22.31
CA ALA A 41 2.32 0.42 21.46
C ALA A 41 1.10 -0.06 20.65
N THR A 42 -0.09 -0.13 21.25
CA THR A 42 -1.32 -0.51 20.54
C THR A 42 -1.66 0.47 19.43
N LEU A 43 -1.60 1.77 19.69
CA LEU A 43 -1.91 2.82 18.70
C LEU A 43 -0.81 2.98 17.65
N ALA A 44 0.44 2.64 17.98
CA ALA A 44 1.55 2.68 17.04
C ALA A 44 1.38 1.68 15.88
N THR A 45 0.64 0.58 16.10
CA THR A 45 0.27 -0.36 15.03
C THR A 45 -0.52 0.36 13.94
N ASP A 46 -1.53 1.15 14.29
CA ASP A 46 -2.32 1.93 13.33
C ASP A 46 -1.45 2.93 12.56
N ALA A 47 -0.34 3.40 13.12
CA ALA A 47 0.58 4.31 12.45
C ALA A 47 1.43 3.66 11.35
N ILE A 48 1.39 2.33 11.22
CA ILE A 48 2.23 1.57 10.28
C ILE A 48 1.45 0.60 9.41
N ILE A 49 0.15 0.35 9.68
CA ILE A 49 -0.67 -0.52 8.83
C ILE A 49 -0.68 0.00 7.38
N GLY A 50 -0.26 -0.86 6.45
CA GLY A 50 -0.15 -0.57 5.03
C GLY A 50 1.06 0.29 4.65
N ALA A 51 1.89 0.71 5.61
CA ALA A 51 3.07 1.51 5.39
C ALA A 51 4.33 0.77 5.79
N LYS A 52 5.34 0.82 4.92
CA LYS A 52 6.61 0.10 5.10
C LYS A 52 7.60 0.90 5.95
N VAL A 53 7.15 1.47 7.07
CA VAL A 53 7.93 2.42 7.90
C VAL A 53 7.75 2.17 9.40
N SER A 54 8.71 2.61 10.21
CA SER A 54 8.62 2.60 11.68
C SER A 54 7.68 3.71 12.19
N PRO A 55 7.00 3.55 13.35
CA PRO A 55 6.25 4.64 14.00
C PRO A 55 7.13 5.87 14.35
N SER A 56 8.45 5.70 14.42
CA SER A 56 9.44 6.77 14.63
C SER A 56 9.82 7.52 13.33
N THR A 57 9.37 7.04 12.16
CA THR A 57 9.70 7.65 10.86
C THR A 57 8.92 8.95 10.64
N PRO A 58 9.54 10.06 10.20
CA PRO A 58 8.82 11.26 9.80
C PRO A 58 7.70 10.98 8.79
N GLY A 59 6.53 11.60 9.00
CA GLY A 59 5.32 11.39 8.19
C GLY A 59 4.46 10.20 8.63
N SER A 60 4.92 9.35 9.56
CA SER A 60 4.10 8.23 10.06
C SER A 60 2.87 8.67 10.86
N ALA A 61 2.87 9.87 11.45
CA ALA A 61 1.70 10.42 12.11
C ALA A 61 0.50 10.58 11.18
N TYR A 62 0.72 10.82 9.88
CA TYR A 62 -0.34 10.92 8.89
C TYR A 62 -1.08 9.59 8.74
N ILE A 63 -0.37 8.47 8.82
CA ILE A 63 -0.96 7.13 8.67
C ILE A 63 -1.91 6.85 9.83
N LEU A 64 -1.48 7.15 11.06
CA LEU A 64 -2.33 7.09 12.25
C LEU A 64 -3.59 7.94 12.07
N PHE A 65 -3.42 9.18 11.62
CA PHE A 65 -4.53 10.09 11.38
C PHE A 65 -5.48 9.59 10.28
N HIS A 66 -4.94 9.06 9.18
CA HIS A 66 -5.70 8.48 8.07
C HIS A 66 -6.61 7.34 8.51
N HIS A 67 -6.12 6.43 9.36
CA HIS A 67 -6.93 5.30 9.85
C HIS A 67 -8.04 5.73 10.80
N VAL A 68 -7.84 6.77 11.60
CA VAL A 68 -8.90 7.35 12.44
C VAL A 68 -9.94 8.11 11.61
N MET A 69 -9.53 8.76 10.53
CA MET A 69 -10.43 9.48 9.62
C MET A 69 -11.25 8.57 8.70
N GLY A 70 -10.82 7.32 8.50
CA GLY A 70 -11.51 6.35 7.66
C GLY A 70 -12.98 6.17 8.06
N GLU A 71 -13.83 5.78 7.12
CA GLU A 71 -15.24 5.53 7.38
C GLU A 71 -15.69 4.30 6.59
N VAL A 72 -16.51 3.46 7.22
CA VAL A 72 -17.23 2.38 6.54
C VAL A 72 -18.71 2.50 6.88
N ASN A 73 -19.57 2.62 5.86
CA ASN A 73 -21.03 2.67 5.98
C ASN A 73 -21.54 3.73 6.98
N GLY A 74 -20.98 4.94 6.99
CA GLY A 74 -21.39 5.99 7.93
C GLY A 74 -20.71 5.94 9.30
N ILE A 75 -19.89 4.91 9.58
CA ILE A 75 -19.23 4.71 10.87
C ILE A 75 -17.77 5.11 10.76
N LYS A 76 -17.41 6.21 11.43
CA LYS A 76 -16.04 6.75 11.46
C LYS A 76 -15.10 5.85 12.26
N GLY A 77 -13.87 5.73 11.79
CA GLY A 77 -12.81 4.88 12.36
C GLY A 77 -13.10 3.38 12.27
N ALA A 78 -14.19 2.98 11.62
CA ALA A 78 -14.58 1.57 11.54
C ALA A 78 -13.90 0.85 10.37
N TRP A 79 -13.63 -0.43 10.59
CA TRP A 79 -13.11 -1.34 9.58
C TRP A 79 -14.22 -2.31 9.16
N GLY A 80 -14.32 -2.54 7.85
CA GLY A 80 -15.25 -3.51 7.28
C GLY A 80 -14.55 -4.81 6.93
N HIS A 81 -15.19 -5.93 7.23
CA HIS A 81 -14.78 -7.23 6.70
C HIS A 81 -15.68 -7.63 5.54
N VAL A 82 -15.07 -8.16 4.49
CA VAL A 82 -15.79 -8.70 3.34
C VAL A 82 -16.20 -10.13 3.67
N LYS A 83 -17.51 -10.36 3.78
CA LYS A 83 -18.05 -11.70 3.98
C LYS A 83 -17.69 -12.61 2.80
N GLY A 84 -17.21 -13.82 3.08
CA GLY A 84 -16.65 -14.76 2.11
C GLY A 84 -15.21 -14.45 1.70
N GLY A 85 -14.55 -13.51 2.38
CA GLY A 85 -13.16 -13.13 2.16
C GLY A 85 -12.95 -12.10 1.05
N MET A 86 -11.73 -11.56 0.97
CA MET A 86 -11.37 -10.46 0.05
C MET A 86 -11.54 -10.80 -1.43
N GLY A 87 -11.51 -12.09 -1.79
CA GLY A 87 -11.79 -12.55 -3.16
C GLY A 87 -13.17 -12.11 -3.67
N GLY A 88 -14.15 -11.93 -2.77
CA GLY A 88 -15.48 -11.42 -3.11
C GLY A 88 -15.47 -10.03 -3.74
N VAL A 89 -14.57 -9.15 -3.29
CA VAL A 89 -14.41 -7.80 -3.88
C VAL A 89 -13.94 -7.90 -5.33
N SER A 90 -12.92 -8.71 -5.58
CA SER A 90 -12.39 -8.94 -6.93
C SER A 90 -13.43 -9.54 -7.86
N GLN A 91 -14.26 -10.48 -7.37
CA GLN A 91 -15.35 -11.04 -8.16
C GLN A 91 -16.47 -10.02 -8.44
N ALA A 92 -16.80 -9.16 -7.48
CA ALA A 92 -17.78 -8.10 -7.68
C ALA A 92 -17.30 -7.08 -8.74
N ILE A 93 -16.03 -6.68 -8.69
CA ILE A 93 -15.41 -5.81 -9.70
C ILE A 93 -15.43 -6.48 -11.07
N LYS A 94 -15.02 -7.76 -11.14
CA LYS A 94 -15.06 -8.56 -12.38
C LYS A 94 -16.46 -8.57 -13.00
N LYS A 95 -17.48 -8.85 -12.18
CA LYS A 95 -18.88 -8.91 -12.62
C LYS A 95 -19.34 -7.56 -13.17
N ALA A 96 -19.11 -6.47 -12.43
CA ALA A 96 -19.47 -5.13 -12.86
C ALA A 96 -18.77 -4.71 -14.16
N ALA A 97 -17.49 -5.08 -14.32
CA ALA A 97 -16.74 -4.80 -15.55
C ALA A 97 -17.33 -5.54 -16.76
N ILE A 98 -17.64 -6.84 -16.61
CA ILE A 98 -18.27 -7.64 -17.68
C ILE A 98 -19.67 -7.09 -18.02
N GLU A 99 -20.48 -6.72 -17.02
CA GLU A 99 -21.80 -6.11 -17.23
C GLU A 99 -21.70 -4.77 -17.97
N ALA A 100 -20.61 -4.03 -17.80
CA ALA A 100 -20.30 -2.82 -18.55
C ALA A 100 -19.69 -3.08 -19.94
N GLY A 101 -19.52 -4.35 -20.34
CA GLY A 101 -19.01 -4.76 -21.65
C GLY A 101 -17.50 -4.99 -21.73
N ALA A 102 -16.79 -5.07 -20.60
CA ALA A 102 -15.37 -5.37 -20.60
C ALA A 102 -15.10 -6.86 -20.89
N GLU A 103 -14.09 -7.12 -21.73
CA GLU A 103 -13.55 -8.45 -21.96
C GLU A 103 -12.38 -8.71 -21.01
N ILE A 104 -12.35 -9.89 -20.39
CA ILE A 104 -11.35 -10.25 -19.39
C ILE A 104 -10.59 -11.49 -19.86
N HIS A 105 -9.31 -11.30 -20.15
CA HIS A 105 -8.40 -12.34 -20.57
C HIS A 105 -7.51 -12.74 -19.39
N VAL A 106 -7.68 -13.99 -18.92
CA VAL A 106 -6.86 -14.57 -17.85
C VAL A 106 -5.78 -15.47 -18.45
N SER A 107 -4.68 -15.66 -17.73
CA SER A 107 -3.53 -16.42 -18.22
C SER A 107 -2.94 -15.87 -19.53
N THR A 108 -3.14 -14.58 -19.77
CA THR A 108 -2.68 -13.86 -20.98
C THR A 108 -1.60 -12.87 -20.56
N LEU A 109 -0.34 -13.28 -20.71
CA LEU A 109 0.81 -12.47 -20.32
C LEU A 109 1.08 -11.37 -21.36
N VAL A 110 1.08 -10.12 -20.91
CA VAL A 110 1.58 -8.98 -21.69
C VAL A 110 3.10 -9.03 -21.71
N GLU A 111 3.67 -9.01 -22.91
CA GLU A 111 5.12 -8.96 -23.11
C GLU A 111 5.63 -7.52 -23.16
N SER A 112 4.93 -6.63 -23.86
CA SER A 112 5.31 -5.22 -23.94
C SER A 112 4.13 -4.29 -24.23
N ILE A 113 4.32 -3.01 -23.92
CA ILE A 113 3.46 -1.89 -24.30
C ILE A 113 4.05 -1.27 -25.56
N ASN A 114 3.26 -1.21 -26.62
CA ASN A 114 3.70 -0.64 -27.89
C ASN A 114 3.59 0.89 -27.81
N VAL A 115 4.69 1.59 -28.09
CA VAL A 115 4.73 3.06 -28.12
C VAL A 115 5.06 3.54 -29.53
N HIS A 116 4.30 4.51 -30.02
CA HIS A 116 4.54 5.15 -31.32
C HIS A 116 4.32 6.66 -31.21
N GLY A 117 5.31 7.45 -31.63
CA GLY A 117 5.26 8.92 -31.55
C GLY A 117 5.05 9.43 -30.12
N GLY A 118 5.63 8.75 -29.13
CA GLY A 118 5.49 9.08 -27.70
C GLY A 118 4.12 8.76 -27.09
N LYS A 119 3.29 7.94 -27.76
CA LYS A 119 1.97 7.51 -27.27
C LYS A 119 1.87 6.00 -27.23
N ALA A 120 1.27 5.46 -26.17
CA ALA A 120 0.89 4.06 -26.13
C ALA A 120 -0.14 3.75 -27.23
N ARG A 121 0.00 2.59 -27.88
CA ARG A 121 -0.86 2.13 -28.98
C ARG A 121 -1.43 0.73 -28.77
N GLY A 122 -1.34 0.24 -27.54
CA GLY A 122 -1.77 -1.10 -27.16
C GLY A 122 -0.64 -1.93 -26.58
N VAL A 123 -0.85 -3.25 -26.58
CA VAL A 123 0.05 -4.21 -25.95
C VAL A 123 0.36 -5.37 -26.88
N ARG A 124 1.57 -5.90 -26.78
CA ARG A 124 1.94 -7.19 -27.36
C ARG A 124 1.88 -8.26 -26.28
N LEU A 125 1.25 -9.38 -26.60
CA LEU A 125 1.18 -10.54 -25.73
C LEU A 125 2.40 -11.44 -25.94
N LYS A 126 2.73 -12.28 -24.95
CA LYS A 126 3.77 -13.32 -25.04
C LYS A 126 3.58 -14.29 -26.21
N THR A 127 2.35 -14.43 -26.70
CA THR A 127 2.01 -15.25 -27.87
C THR A 127 2.44 -14.60 -29.19
N GLY A 128 2.81 -13.31 -29.17
CA GLY A 128 3.11 -12.49 -30.36
C GLY A 128 1.91 -11.69 -30.87
N GLU A 129 0.69 -11.97 -30.38
CA GLU A 129 -0.51 -11.22 -30.72
C GLU A 129 -0.43 -9.77 -30.22
N VAL A 130 -1.02 -8.84 -30.98
CA VAL A 130 -1.08 -7.41 -30.62
C VAL A 130 -2.53 -7.01 -30.43
N ILE A 131 -2.82 -6.43 -29.26
CA ILE A 131 -4.11 -5.81 -28.95
C ILE A 131 -3.90 -4.30 -29.07
N GLU A 132 -4.54 -3.68 -30.06
CA GLU A 132 -4.48 -2.23 -30.27
C GLU A 132 -5.40 -1.47 -29.31
N SER A 133 -4.92 -0.34 -28.79
CA SER A 133 -5.73 0.57 -27.97
C SER A 133 -5.17 1.99 -27.99
N ASP A 134 -6.05 2.99 -27.77
CA ASP A 134 -5.62 4.38 -27.61
C ASP A 134 -5.01 4.67 -26.24
N TYR A 135 -5.36 3.86 -25.24
CA TYR A 135 -4.93 4.01 -23.85
C TYR A 135 -4.54 2.67 -23.26
N VAL A 136 -3.50 2.68 -22.42
CA VAL A 136 -3.07 1.53 -21.63
C VAL A 136 -3.03 1.96 -20.16
N LEU A 137 -3.85 1.32 -19.34
CA LEU A 137 -3.87 1.50 -17.88
C LEU A 137 -3.19 0.28 -17.25
N SER A 138 -1.99 0.46 -16.72
CA SER A 138 -1.22 -0.62 -16.11
C SER A 138 -1.41 -0.63 -14.60
N ASN A 139 -1.94 -1.73 -14.07
CA ASN A 139 -1.98 -2.03 -12.64
C ASN A 139 -0.77 -2.88 -12.18
N ALA A 140 0.19 -3.14 -13.06
CA ALA A 140 1.45 -3.75 -12.66
C ALA A 140 2.26 -2.78 -11.79
N SER A 141 3.31 -3.26 -11.13
CA SER A 141 4.19 -2.37 -10.38
C SER A 141 4.79 -1.30 -11.32
N PRO A 142 4.99 -0.05 -10.88
CA PRO A 142 5.57 0.98 -11.73
C PRO A 142 6.93 0.60 -12.32
N VAL A 143 7.72 -0.18 -11.57
CA VAL A 143 9.00 -0.73 -12.06
C VAL A 143 8.75 -1.69 -13.21
N THR A 144 7.82 -2.64 -13.06
CA THR A 144 7.47 -3.57 -14.14
C THR A 144 6.93 -2.84 -15.35
N THR A 145 5.99 -1.91 -15.16
CA THR A 145 5.44 -1.12 -16.26
C THR A 145 6.52 -0.34 -17.00
N MET A 146 7.39 0.37 -16.26
CA MET A 146 8.34 1.32 -16.87
C MET A 146 9.64 0.66 -17.34
N LEU A 147 10.12 -0.38 -16.66
CA LEU A 147 11.43 -0.98 -16.97
C LEU A 147 11.34 -2.30 -17.72
N ASP A 148 10.23 -3.03 -17.59
CA ASP A 148 10.05 -4.36 -18.20
C ASP A 148 9.08 -4.33 -19.39
N LEU A 149 7.97 -3.58 -19.28
CA LEU A 149 6.92 -3.58 -20.31
C LEU A 149 7.09 -2.47 -21.35
N VAL A 150 7.67 -1.33 -21.01
CA VAL A 150 7.96 -0.24 -21.95
C VAL A 150 9.42 -0.28 -22.35
N ASP A 151 9.70 -0.12 -23.65
CA ASP A 151 11.08 0.00 -24.12
C ASP A 151 11.72 1.28 -23.58
N LYS A 152 12.90 1.16 -22.97
CA LYS A 152 13.61 2.28 -22.33
C LYS A 152 13.88 3.43 -23.30
N LYS A 153 14.02 3.17 -24.60
CA LYS A 153 14.22 4.20 -25.62
C LYS A 153 12.99 5.12 -25.77
N ASP A 154 11.81 4.63 -25.41
CA ASP A 154 10.54 5.33 -25.50
C ASP A 154 10.21 6.09 -24.20
N LEU A 155 11.12 6.07 -23.22
CA LEU A 155 11.00 6.78 -21.95
C LEU A 155 12.04 7.88 -21.80
N PRO A 156 11.70 8.99 -21.11
CA PRO A 156 12.70 9.96 -20.68
C PRO A 156 13.74 9.31 -19.76
N GLU A 157 15.01 9.69 -19.91
CA GLU A 157 16.13 9.14 -19.12
C GLU A 157 15.94 9.32 -17.60
N GLU A 158 15.32 10.43 -17.18
CA GLU A 158 15.00 10.69 -15.77
C GLU A 158 14.05 9.64 -15.20
N VAL A 159 13.05 9.19 -15.99
CA VAL A 159 12.07 8.17 -15.57
C VAL A 159 12.77 6.84 -15.39
N VAL A 160 13.62 6.44 -16.35
CA VAL A 160 14.39 5.19 -16.28
C VAL A 160 15.31 5.20 -15.06
N THR A 161 16.00 6.32 -14.82
CA THR A 161 16.91 6.48 -13.68
C THR A 161 16.16 6.41 -12.35
N HIS A 162 15.02 7.10 -12.24
CA HIS A 162 14.19 7.11 -11.03
C HIS A 162 13.77 5.69 -10.65
N PHE A 163 13.17 4.94 -11.58
CA PHE A 163 12.66 3.60 -11.27
C PHE A 163 13.78 2.56 -11.13
N SER A 164 14.94 2.75 -11.77
CA SER A 164 16.06 1.80 -11.67
C SER A 164 16.87 1.94 -10.37
N ARG A 165 16.92 3.13 -9.77
CA ARG A 165 17.80 3.42 -8.61
C ARG A 165 17.07 3.81 -7.34
N ASN A 166 15.95 4.52 -7.47
CA ASN A 166 15.31 5.19 -6.34
C ASN A 166 14.00 4.50 -5.93
N TRP A 167 13.49 3.56 -6.74
CA TRP A 167 12.29 2.83 -6.40
C TRP A 167 12.62 1.60 -5.58
N ASN A 168 12.10 1.55 -4.36
CA ASN A 168 12.18 0.37 -3.51
C ASN A 168 10.76 -0.13 -3.20
N SER A 169 10.40 -1.29 -3.73
CA SER A 169 9.17 -2.01 -3.37
C SER A 169 9.38 -3.02 -2.23
N GLU A 170 10.61 -3.22 -1.76
CA GLU A 170 10.89 -4.05 -0.58
C GLU A 170 10.48 -3.30 0.69
N SER A 171 9.83 -4.01 1.60
CA SER A 171 9.59 -3.50 2.96
C SER A 171 10.91 -3.40 3.69
N ALA A 172 11.30 -2.18 4.09
CA ALA A 172 12.45 -1.96 4.97
C ALA A 172 12.36 -2.83 6.24
N SER A 173 11.15 -3.02 6.76
CA SER A 173 10.84 -3.85 7.92
C SER A 173 10.90 -5.36 7.69
N THR A 174 10.77 -5.85 6.46
CA THR A 174 10.91 -7.29 6.17
C THR A 174 12.36 -7.63 5.85
N LYS A 175 13.11 -6.71 5.24
CA LYS A 175 14.52 -6.91 4.92
C LYS A 175 15.37 -7.03 6.18
N ASP A 176 15.18 -6.14 7.15
CA ASP A 176 15.98 -6.14 8.37
C ASP A 176 15.63 -7.33 9.28
N ALA A 177 14.34 -7.66 9.42
CA ALA A 177 13.89 -8.88 10.12
C ALA A 177 14.46 -10.15 9.50
N PHE A 178 14.46 -10.20 8.17
CA PHE A 178 14.99 -11.32 7.41
C PHE A 178 16.51 -11.41 7.50
N VAL A 179 17.22 -10.27 7.47
CA VAL A 179 18.69 -10.22 7.64
C VAL A 179 19.10 -10.63 9.05
N ASP A 180 18.40 -10.15 10.08
CA ASP A 180 18.60 -10.58 11.48
C ASP A 180 18.41 -12.10 11.60
N ALA A 181 17.32 -12.63 11.03
CA ALA A 181 17.02 -14.06 11.03
C ALA A 181 18.07 -14.88 10.26
N GLN A 182 18.57 -14.38 9.12
CA GLN A 182 19.68 -15.00 8.38
C GLN A 182 20.98 -15.04 9.19
N GLY A 183 21.20 -14.06 10.06
CA GLY A 183 22.30 -14.03 11.03
C GLY A 183 22.08 -14.88 12.29
N GLY A 184 20.94 -15.58 12.40
CA GLY A 184 20.56 -16.36 13.59
C GLY A 184 20.11 -15.52 14.78
N ALA A 185 19.83 -14.22 14.57
CA ALA A 185 19.36 -13.31 15.60
C ALA A 185 17.85 -13.08 15.47
N CYS A 186 17.12 -13.15 16.57
CA CYS A 186 15.75 -12.62 16.62
C CYS A 186 15.80 -11.10 16.71
N SER A 187 14.91 -10.41 15.98
CA SER A 187 14.75 -8.97 16.13
C SER A 187 14.44 -8.61 17.58
N LYS A 188 15.07 -7.55 18.09
CA LYS A 188 14.95 -7.15 19.50
C LYS A 188 13.63 -6.44 19.82
N ARG A 189 12.93 -5.90 18.81
CA ARG A 189 11.65 -5.18 18.95
C ARG A 189 10.74 -5.46 17.75
N PRO A 190 10.26 -6.69 17.56
CA PRO A 190 9.34 -6.99 16.47
C PRO A 190 7.94 -6.45 16.79
N ILE A 191 7.28 -5.86 15.80
CA ILE A 191 5.83 -5.67 15.81
C ILE A 191 5.23 -6.87 15.08
N ILE A 192 4.39 -7.60 15.79
CA ILE A 192 3.68 -8.77 15.26
C ILE A 192 2.22 -8.38 15.14
N GLU A 193 1.71 -8.40 13.92
CA GLU A 193 0.30 -8.23 13.62
C GLU A 193 -0.26 -9.58 13.17
N MET A 194 -1.33 -10.03 13.80
CA MET A 194 -2.00 -11.28 13.45
C MET A 194 -3.47 -10.97 13.14
N ASN A 195 -3.91 -11.35 11.94
CA ASN A 195 -5.31 -11.29 11.56
C ASN A 195 -5.88 -12.71 11.53
N ILE A 196 -7.00 -12.93 12.23
CA ILE A 196 -7.72 -14.19 12.28
C ILE A 196 -9.13 -13.95 11.71
N PRO A 197 -9.29 -13.89 10.38
CA PRO A 197 -10.55 -13.49 9.79
C PRO A 197 -11.68 -14.50 10.07
N THR A 198 -11.35 -15.77 10.38
CA THR A 198 -12.34 -16.79 10.78
C THR A 198 -13.00 -16.52 12.11
N SER A 199 -12.44 -15.65 12.95
CA SER A 199 -13.08 -15.18 14.18
C SER A 199 -14.34 -14.34 13.90
N LEU A 200 -14.40 -13.71 12.71
CA LEU A 200 -15.51 -12.88 12.27
C LEU A 200 -16.37 -13.56 11.20
N ASP A 201 -15.74 -14.33 10.30
CA ASP A 201 -16.43 -15.07 9.25
C ASP A 201 -15.91 -16.50 9.14
N PRO A 202 -16.60 -17.50 9.74
CA PRO A 202 -16.16 -18.88 9.69
C PRO A 202 -16.28 -19.52 8.30
N THR A 203 -16.89 -18.84 7.31
CA THR A 203 -17.10 -19.41 5.97
C THR A 203 -15.84 -19.42 5.10
N ILE A 204 -14.80 -18.71 5.51
CA ILE A 204 -13.55 -18.58 4.76
C ILE A 204 -12.57 -19.74 4.99
N ALA A 205 -12.87 -20.64 5.93
CA ALA A 205 -12.08 -21.84 6.21
C ALA A 205 -12.98 -23.08 6.36
N PRO A 206 -12.46 -24.29 6.16
CA PRO A 206 -13.18 -25.53 6.46
C PRO A 206 -13.70 -25.58 7.91
N PRO A 207 -14.80 -26.33 8.18
CA PRO A 207 -15.31 -26.49 9.54
C PRO A 207 -14.25 -27.06 10.50
N GLY A 208 -14.02 -26.36 11.61
CA GLY A 208 -13.07 -26.77 12.64
C GLY A 208 -11.62 -26.30 12.43
N THR A 209 -11.35 -25.47 11.42
CA THR A 209 -10.01 -24.91 11.15
C THR A 209 -10.01 -23.37 11.23
N THR A 210 -8.85 -22.78 11.50
CA THR A 210 -8.63 -21.32 11.45
C THR A 210 -7.79 -20.95 10.23
N ASP A 211 -8.07 -19.77 9.66
CA ASP A 211 -7.19 -19.12 8.70
C ASP A 211 -6.54 -17.94 9.44
N GLU A 212 -5.22 -17.81 9.34
CA GLU A 212 -4.42 -16.89 10.14
C GLU A 212 -3.35 -16.22 9.26
N PHE A 213 -3.34 -14.90 9.22
CA PHE A 213 -2.33 -14.11 8.54
C PHE A 213 -1.43 -13.44 9.57
N LEU A 214 -0.15 -13.80 9.58
CA LEU A 214 0.86 -13.21 10.46
C LEU A 214 1.76 -12.26 9.66
N PHE A 215 1.73 -10.98 10.03
CA PHE A 215 2.63 -9.96 9.53
C PHE A 215 3.65 -9.61 10.62
N ILE A 216 4.93 -9.63 10.26
CA ILE A 216 6.02 -9.26 11.16
C ILE A 216 6.73 -8.06 10.56
N THR A 217 6.74 -6.97 11.31
CA THR A 217 7.44 -5.73 10.97
C THR A 217 8.55 -5.53 12.00
N THR A 218 9.80 -5.35 11.56
CA THR A 218 10.87 -4.91 12.45
C THR A 218 11.20 -3.45 12.21
N SER A 219 11.53 -2.74 13.29
CA SER A 219 12.05 -1.38 13.24
C SER A 219 13.49 -1.39 13.78
N ASN A 220 14.45 -1.02 12.96
CA ASN A 220 15.74 -0.55 13.45
C ASN A 220 15.61 0.94 13.78
N ASP A 221 15.45 1.26 15.07
CA ASP A 221 15.79 2.61 15.52
C ASP A 221 17.31 2.73 15.44
N VAL A 222 17.82 3.51 14.48
CA VAL A 222 19.22 3.91 14.45
C VAL A 222 19.42 4.88 15.60
N SER A 223 20.14 4.44 16.65
CA SER A 223 20.62 5.27 17.75
C SER A 223 21.65 6.30 17.28
#